data_AF-A0A7K2QE96-F1
#
_entry.id   AF-A0A7K2QE96-F1
#
_cell.length_a   1.000
_cell.length_b   1.000
_cell.length_c   1.000
_cell.angle_alpha   90.00
_cell.angle_beta   90.00
_cell.angle_gamma   90.00
#
_symmetry.space_group_name_H-M   'P 1'
#
loop_
_entity.id
_entity.type
_entity.pdbx_description
1 polymer ?
#
loop_
_entity_poly.entity_id
_entity_poly.type
_entity_poly.pdbx_seq_one_letter_code
_entity_poly.pdbx_strand_id
1 'polypeptide(L)' 'EGTPQYAAALKQAEIESGAVTGFTAAIAAYGFFFIPAMFANFSVTAAMWGFVGFYVSCVAVAWWFYARKGAEAPS' A
#
# COMPACT_ATOMS: atom_id res chain seq x y z
N GLU A 1 -0.60 -5.72 -31.03
CA GLU A 1 -1.79 -4.97 -30.61
C GLU A 1 -2.83 -5.11 -31.72
N GLY A 2 -4.00 -5.71 -31.45
CA GLY A 2 -5.05 -5.90 -32.47
C GLY A 2 -5.69 -7.30 -32.55
N THR A 3 -5.30 -8.26 -31.71
CA THR A 3 -6.00 -9.55 -31.60
C THR A 3 -7.09 -9.50 -30.53
N PRO A 4 -8.24 -10.16 -30.69
CA PRO A 4 -9.32 -10.16 -29.70
C PRO A 4 -8.87 -10.73 -28.34
N GLN A 5 -7.85 -11.59 -28.33
CA GLN A 5 -7.21 -12.13 -27.12
C GLN A 5 -6.46 -11.05 -26.32
N TYR A 6 -5.81 -10.09 -26.98
CA TYR A 6 -5.14 -8.96 -26.32
C TYR A 6 -6.14 -8.05 -25.61
N ALA A 7 -7.26 -7.73 -26.27
CA ALA A 7 -8.33 -6.93 -25.65
C ALA A 7 -8.97 -7.63 -24.45
N ALA A 8 -9.15 -8.95 -24.50
CA ALA A 8 -9.65 -9.74 -23.38
C ALA A 8 -8.64 -9.77 -22.21
N ALA A 9 -7.34 -9.92 -22.49
CA ALA A 9 -6.29 -9.90 -21.48
C ALA A 9 -6.17 -8.55 -20.77
N LEU A 10 -6.25 -7.43 -21.51
CA LEU A 10 -6.26 -6.08 -20.92
C LEU A 10 -7.47 -5.88 -20.00
N LYS A 11 -8.67 -6.26 -20.46
CA LYS A 11 -9.89 -6.18 -19.65
C LYS A 11 -9.78 -7.00 -18.36
N GLN A 12 -9.13 -8.16 -18.40
CA GLN A 12 -8.86 -8.96 -17.20
C GLN A 12 -7.87 -8.26 -16.27
N ALA A 13 -6.76 -7.73 -16.79
CA ALA A 13 -5.79 -6.99 -16.00
C ALA A 13 -6.39 -5.76 -15.31
N GLU A 14 -7.29 -5.03 -16.00
CA GLU A 14 -8.04 -3.91 -15.42
C GLU A 14 -8.95 -4.35 -14.27
N ILE A 15 -9.66 -5.47 -14.42
CA ILE A 15 -10.53 -6.00 -13.37
C ILE A 15 -9.71 -6.49 -12.17
N GLU A 16 -8.62 -7.21 -12.40
CA GLU A 16 -7.74 -7.73 -11.35
C GLU A 16 -7.06 -6.61 -10.57
N SER A 17 -6.50 -5.61 -11.27
CA SER A 17 -5.90 -4.44 -10.64
C SER A 17 -6.91 -3.60 -9.85
N GLY A 18 -8.13 -3.41 -10.37
CA GLY A 18 -9.23 -2.76 -9.66
C GLY A 18 -9.65 -3.50 -8.39
N ALA A 19 -9.72 -4.83 -8.43
CA ALA A 19 -10.04 -5.65 -7.26
C ALA A 19 -8.96 -5.58 -6.18
N VAL A 20 -7.68 -5.65 -6.56
CA VAL A 20 -6.54 -5.57 -5.62
C VAL A 20 -6.45 -4.19 -4.97
N THR A 21 -6.61 -3.12 -5.74
CA THR A 21 -6.64 -1.74 -5.21
C THR A 21 -7.84 -1.51 -4.28
N GLY A 22 -9.02 -2.04 -4.61
CA GLY A 22 -10.20 -1.96 -3.75
C GLY A 22 -10.02 -2.69 -2.40
N PHE A 23 -9.46 -3.90 -2.42
CA PHE A 23 -9.22 -4.68 -1.20
C PHE A 23 -8.18 -4.02 -0.29
N THR A 24 -7.08 -3.52 -0.86
CA THR A 24 -6.04 -2.81 -0.11
C THR A 24 -6.55 -1.49 0.48
N ALA A 25 -7.40 -0.76 -0.25
CA ALA A 25 -8.05 0.46 0.24
C ALA A 25 -8.97 0.19 1.45
N ALA A 26 -9.71 -0.93 1.45
CA ALA A 26 -10.54 -1.32 2.60
C ALA A 26 -9.70 -1.55 3.87
N ILE A 27 -8.51 -2.14 3.73
CA ILE A 27 -7.58 -2.31 4.85
C ILE A 27 -7.01 -0.96 5.31
N ALA A 28 -6.61 -0.10 4.35
CA ALA A 28 -6.08 1.23 4.67
C ALA A 28 -7.10 2.10 5.42
N ALA A 29 -8.41 1.93 5.19
CA ALA A 29 -9.46 2.66 5.89
C ALA A 29 -9.46 2.42 7.41
N TYR A 30 -8.99 1.27 7.90
CA TYR A 30 -8.86 1.01 9.35
C TYR A 30 -7.88 1.98 10.05
N GLY A 31 -6.99 2.63 9.29
CA GLY A 31 -6.08 3.65 9.83
C GLY A 31 -6.81 4.84 10.47
N PHE A 32 -7.99 5.20 9.95
CA PHE A 32 -8.79 6.31 10.50
C PHE A 32 -9.32 6.04 11.91
N PHE A 33 -9.55 4.78 12.25
CA PHE A 33 -9.93 4.38 13.60
C PHE A 33 -8.70 4.27 14.53
N PHE A 34 -7.58 3.81 13.98
CA PHE A 34 -6.34 3.60 14.72
C PHE A 34 -5.74 4.90 15.25
N ILE A 35 -5.77 5.99 14.47
CA ILE A 35 -5.20 7.28 14.85
C ILE A 35 -5.80 7.84 16.15
N PRO A 36 -7.12 8.09 16.26
CA PRO A 36 -7.73 8.62 17.47
C PRO A 36 -7.63 7.65 18.66
N ALA A 37 -7.70 6.33 18.41
CA ALA A 37 -7.55 5.32 19.46
C ALA A 37 -6.15 5.35 20.10
N MET A 38 -5.09 5.59 19.31
CA MET A 38 -3.72 5.64 19.80
C MET A 38 -3.46 6.88 20.66
N PHE A 39 -4.01 8.04 20.30
CA PHE A 39 -3.93 9.26 21.12
C PHE A 39 -4.77 9.18 22.41
N ALA A 40 -5.83 8.39 22.43
CA ALA A 40 -6.66 8.21 23.62
C ALA A 40 -6.00 7.29 24.67
N ASN A 41 -5.22 6.29 24.25
CA ASN A 41 -4.64 5.29 25.14
C ASN A 41 -3.17 5.52 25.50
N PHE A 42 -2.42 6.26 24.67
CA PHE A 42 -0.99 6.50 24.87
C PHE A 42 -0.66 7.99 25.02
N SER A 43 0.49 8.29 25.62
CA SER A 43 1.05 9.65 25.59
C SER A 43 1.27 10.10 24.15
N VAL A 44 1.08 11.40 23.90
CA VAL A 44 1.26 12.01 22.56
C VAL A 44 2.64 11.68 21.97
N THR A 45 3.69 11.70 22.79
CA THR A 45 5.05 11.34 22.40
C THR A 45 5.18 9.89 21.96
N ALA A 46 4.59 8.96 22.70
CA ALA A 46 4.58 7.54 22.31
C ALA A 46 3.78 7.29 21.02
N ALA A 47 2.63 7.97 20.87
CA ALA A 47 1.83 7.88 19.65
C ALA A 47 2.59 8.40 18.42
N MET A 48 3.29 9.54 18.54
CA MET A 48 4.11 10.10 17.47
C MET A 48 5.25 9.15 17.05
N TRP A 49 5.93 8.53 18.02
CA TRP A 49 6.96 7.53 17.71
C TRP A 49 6.41 6.29 17.01
N GLY A 50 5.18 5.86 17.34
CA GLY A 50 4.49 4.79 16.62
C GLY A 50 4.23 5.14 15.15
N PHE A 51 3.79 6.37 14.87
CA PHE A 51 3.62 6.83 13.48
C PHE A 51 4.95 6.89 12.73
N VAL A 52 6.02 7.38 13.37
CA VAL A 52 7.36 7.40 12.76
C VAL A 52 7.80 5.99 12.40
N GLY A 53 7.63 5.02 13.30
CA GLY A 53 7.95 3.60 13.02
C GLY A 53 7.16 3.05 11.83
N PHE A 54 5.86 3.36 11.75
CA PHE A 54 5.03 2.97 10.61
C PHE A 54 5.55 3.56 9.28
N TYR A 55 5.83 4.86 9.22
CA TYR A 55 6.35 5.49 8.01
C TYR A 55 7.71 4.93 7.58
N VAL A 56 8.61 4.66 8.54
CA VAL A 56 9.90 4.01 8.25
C VAL A 56 9.69 2.62 7.64
N SER A 57 8.70 1.85 8.14
CA SER A 57 8.36 0.56 7.55
C SER A 57 7.85 0.68 6.11
N CYS A 58 7.00 1.67 5.82
CA CYS A 58 6.52 1.93 4.46
C CYS A 58 7.68 2.27 3.51
N VAL A 59 8.62 3.10 3.96
CA VAL A 59 9.81 3.45 3.19
C VAL A 59 10.70 2.24 2.97
N ALA A 60 10.89 1.38 3.98
CA ALA A 60 11.68 0.16 3.84
C ALA A 60 11.08 -0.80 2.80
N VAL A 61 9.75 -0.95 2.81
CA VAL A 61 9.01 -1.76 1.82
C VAL A 61 9.17 -1.15 0.42
N ALA A 62 8.93 0.16 0.26
CA ALA A 62 9.10 0.83 -1.02
C ALA A 62 10.54 0.73 -1.54
N TRP A 63 11.53 0.87 -0.65
CA TRP A 63 12.93 0.73 -1.01
C TRP A 63 13.27 -0.69 -1.47
N TRP A 64 12.74 -1.71 -0.79
CA TRP A 64 12.96 -3.12 -1.12
C TRP A 64 12.38 -3.50 -2.50
N PHE A 65 11.16 -3.02 -2.80
CA PHE A 65 10.46 -3.37 -4.03
C PHE A 65 10.80 -2.48 -5.23
N TYR A 66 11.20 -1.22 -5.02
CA TYR A 66 11.41 -0.26 -6.12
C TYR A 66 12.84 0.27 -6.24
N ALA A 67 13.54 0.58 -5.14
CA ALA A 67 14.78 1.36 -5.18
C ALA A 67 16.08 0.55 -5.02
N ARG A 68 16.01 -0.72 -4.58
CA ARG A 68 17.17 -1.61 -4.41
C ARG A 68 17.79 -1.95 -5.78
N LYS A 69 19.13 -2.02 -5.86
CA LYS A 69 19.83 -2.56 -7.05
C LYS A 69 19.45 -4.03 -7.23
N GLY A 70 18.71 -4.34 -8.31
CA GLY A 70 18.12 -5.66 -8.56
C GLY A 70 16.69 -5.84 -8.05
N ALA A 71 15.94 -4.74 -7.90
CA ALA A 71 14.51 -4.77 -7.58
C ALA A 71 13.69 -5.42 -8.71
N GLU A 72 12.60 -6.10 -8.33
CA GLU A 72 11.74 -6.89 -9.22
C GLU A 72 10.95 -6.04 -10.22
N ALA A 73 10.71 -4.78 -9.87
CA ALA A 73 10.16 -3.75 -10.75
C ALA A 73 10.95 -2.44 -10.52
N PRO A 74 12.05 -2.21 -11.26
CA PRO A 74 12.78 -0.94 -11.15
C PRO A 74 11.86 0.20 -11.59
N SER A 75 11.72 1.21 -10.72
CA SER A 75 10.97 2.44 -11.01
C SER A 75 11.65 3.32 -12.05
#